data_AF-A0A423UPT9-F1
#
_entry.id   AF-A0A423UPT9-F1
#
_cell.length_a   1.000
_cell.length_b   1.000
_cell.length_c   1.000
_cell.angle_alpha   90.00
_cell.angle_beta   90.00
_cell.angle_gamma   90.00
#
_symmetry.space_group_name_H-M   'P 1'
#
loop_
_entity.id
_entity.type
_entity.pdbx_description
1 polymer ?
#
loop_
_entity_poly.entity_id
_entity_poly.type
_entity_poly.pdbx_seq_one_letter_code
_entity_poly.pdbx_strand_id
1 'polypeptide(L)'
;MDGDGLYVYAVVGDGTALPEGAGGVGDPPAALRVIGTGKIAAVVSDAPARLRARRRDLLAHQDLLMDLADSGPVLPMRFGMVAPDEDALLTQLALAERSHLATLKNLDGHVEVNVKALPAQDSLAEVVAEDAAVRRLREAARRRPGYEASVRLGEAVASALARRAAEAGKAVLRELAPLARAVAAGPDVQGCALNTSFLVPRGHSERFRTTAEGLADARRSHVDIRIAGPLPCYSFVGDAGAPRRPAAMTEG
;
A
#
# COMPACT_ATOMS: atom_id res chain seq x y z
N MET A 1 -24.03 -13.75 -21.00
CA MET A 1 -22.91 -14.61 -20.59
C MET A 1 -21.92 -13.67 -19.93
N ASP A 2 -22.01 -13.63 -18.61
CA ASP A 2 -21.14 -12.84 -17.74
C ASP A 2 -19.73 -13.41 -17.79
N GLY A 3 -18.73 -12.58 -17.52
CA GLY A 3 -17.34 -12.77 -17.96
C GLY A 3 -16.71 -14.11 -17.59
N ASP A 4 -15.85 -14.61 -18.49
CA ASP A 4 -15.14 -15.90 -18.38
C ASP A 4 -14.14 -15.93 -17.21
N GLY A 5 -14.65 -15.98 -15.98
CA GLY A 5 -13.84 -16.19 -14.77
C GLY A 5 -14.46 -15.67 -13.48
N LEU A 6 -13.79 -15.98 -12.37
CA LEU A 6 -14.14 -15.54 -11.02
C LEU A 6 -13.19 -14.42 -10.60
N TYR A 7 -13.73 -13.24 -10.30
CA TYR A 7 -12.97 -12.17 -9.67
C TYR A 7 -12.72 -12.56 -8.20
N VAL A 8 -11.46 -12.62 -7.79
CA VAL A 8 -11.07 -13.04 -6.44
C VAL A 8 -10.69 -11.82 -5.61
N TYR A 9 -11.43 -11.57 -4.54
CA TYR A 9 -11.21 -10.43 -3.64
C TYR A 9 -10.22 -10.78 -2.52
N ALA A 10 -10.42 -11.92 -1.87
CA ALA A 10 -9.68 -12.32 -0.68
C ALA A 10 -9.65 -13.84 -0.50
N VAL A 11 -8.67 -14.29 0.29
CA VAL A 11 -8.73 -15.58 0.99
C VAL A 11 -9.02 -15.31 2.47
N VAL A 12 -9.94 -16.07 3.05
CA VAL A 12 -10.42 -15.97 4.44
C VAL A 12 -10.45 -17.36 5.09
N GLY A 13 -10.68 -17.42 6.40
CA GLY A 13 -10.93 -18.69 7.08
C GLY A 13 -12.27 -19.30 6.66
N ASP A 14 -12.38 -20.62 6.71
CA ASP A 14 -13.66 -21.30 6.52
C ASP A 14 -14.73 -20.77 7.51
N GLY A 15 -15.98 -20.71 7.06
CA GLY A 15 -17.10 -20.18 7.85
C GLY A 15 -17.15 -18.65 8.01
N THR A 16 -16.25 -17.89 7.36
CA THR A 16 -16.32 -16.42 7.36
C THR A 16 -17.59 -15.96 6.64
N ALA A 17 -18.45 -15.21 7.35
CA ALA A 17 -19.67 -14.65 6.77
C ALA A 17 -19.35 -13.45 5.86
N LEU A 18 -20.12 -13.30 4.79
CA LEU A 18 -20.07 -12.08 3.98
C LEU A 18 -20.74 -10.93 4.75
N PRO A 19 -20.20 -9.71 4.70
CA PRO A 19 -20.83 -8.56 5.32
C PRO A 19 -22.19 -8.28 4.69
N GLU A 20 -23.18 -7.94 5.51
CA GLU A 20 -24.54 -7.66 5.02
C GLU A 20 -24.55 -6.45 4.09
N GLY A 21 -25.19 -6.59 2.93
CA GLY A 21 -25.29 -5.52 1.94
C GLY A 21 -24.01 -5.21 1.17
N ALA A 22 -22.91 -5.96 1.40
CA ALA A 22 -21.68 -5.81 0.64
C ALA A 22 -21.86 -6.21 -0.83
N GLY A 23 -21.31 -5.39 -1.72
CA GLY A 23 -21.30 -5.62 -3.16
C GLY A 23 -19.89 -5.71 -3.71
N GLY A 24 -19.70 -6.55 -4.72
CA GLY A 24 -18.44 -6.68 -5.44
C GLY A 24 -18.20 -5.55 -6.43
N VAL A 25 -17.04 -5.61 -7.09
CA VAL A 25 -16.66 -4.74 -8.20
C VAL A 25 -17.63 -4.89 -9.37
N GLY A 26 -18.25 -3.78 -9.78
CA GLY A 26 -19.21 -3.77 -10.87
C GLY A 26 -20.12 -2.55 -10.86
N ASP A 27 -20.94 -2.44 -11.90
CA ASP A 27 -22.07 -1.52 -11.94
C ASP A 27 -23.21 -2.16 -12.75
N PRO A 28 -24.23 -2.72 -12.07
CA PRO A 28 -24.43 -2.73 -10.62
C PRO A 28 -23.36 -3.56 -9.86
N PRO A 29 -23.20 -3.38 -8.52
CA PRO A 29 -22.27 -4.18 -7.73
C PRO A 29 -22.51 -5.68 -7.90
N ALA A 30 -21.43 -6.44 -8.11
CA ALA A 30 -21.52 -7.87 -8.38
C ALA A 30 -21.94 -8.65 -7.12
N ALA A 31 -22.72 -9.71 -7.31
CA ALA A 31 -23.08 -10.61 -6.21
C ALA A 31 -21.85 -11.38 -5.72
N LEU A 32 -21.62 -11.31 -4.41
CA LEU A 32 -20.50 -11.99 -3.75
C LEU A 32 -20.86 -13.44 -3.43
N ARG A 33 -19.86 -14.32 -3.53
CA ARG A 33 -19.93 -15.74 -3.18
C ARG A 33 -18.69 -16.14 -2.39
N VAL A 34 -18.82 -17.16 -1.56
CA VAL A 34 -17.71 -17.77 -0.83
C VAL A 34 -17.53 -19.19 -1.37
N ILE A 35 -16.31 -19.51 -1.80
CA ILE A 35 -15.93 -20.82 -2.34
C ILE A 35 -14.84 -21.39 -1.45
N GLY A 36 -15.11 -22.50 -0.77
CA GLY A 36 -14.27 -23.06 0.28
C GLY A 36 -13.60 -24.39 -0.08
N THR A 37 -12.41 -24.62 0.48
CA THR A 37 -11.77 -25.94 0.52
C THR A 37 -10.97 -26.09 1.81
N GLY A 38 -11.17 -27.20 2.51
CA GLY A 38 -10.51 -27.45 3.80
C GLY A 38 -10.88 -26.37 4.83
N LYS A 39 -9.88 -25.63 5.32
CA LYS A 39 -10.02 -24.62 6.38
C LYS A 39 -9.96 -23.17 5.87
N ILE A 40 -9.92 -22.97 4.56
CA ILE A 40 -9.91 -21.65 3.94
C ILE A 40 -10.98 -21.53 2.86
N ALA A 41 -11.35 -20.30 2.55
CA ALA A 41 -12.26 -19.99 1.46
C ALA A 41 -11.82 -18.73 0.72
N ALA A 42 -12.22 -18.62 -0.55
CA ALA A 42 -12.08 -17.41 -1.33
C ALA A 42 -13.41 -16.65 -1.37
N VAL A 43 -13.35 -15.33 -1.21
CA VAL A 43 -14.46 -14.42 -1.51
C VAL A 43 -14.33 -14.00 -2.96
N VAL A 44 -15.38 -14.26 -3.74
CA VAL A 44 -15.39 -14.06 -5.20
C VAL A 44 -16.67 -13.41 -5.68
N SER A 45 -16.66 -12.96 -6.94
CA SER A 45 -17.84 -12.68 -7.74
C SER A 45 -17.58 -13.12 -9.17
N ASP A 46 -18.59 -13.08 -10.03
CA ASP A 46 -18.35 -13.22 -11.46
C ASP A 46 -17.47 -12.06 -11.95
N ALA A 47 -16.53 -12.34 -12.85
CA ALA A 47 -15.63 -11.33 -13.37
C ALA A 47 -16.39 -10.36 -14.29
N PRO A 48 -16.23 -9.03 -14.11
CA PRO A 48 -16.82 -8.07 -15.03
C PRO A 48 -16.26 -8.27 -16.45
N ALA A 49 -17.13 -8.32 -17.46
CA ALA A 49 -16.73 -8.50 -18.86
C ALA A 49 -15.70 -7.47 -19.35
N ARG A 50 -15.66 -6.28 -18.73
CA ARG A 50 -14.61 -5.27 -18.93
C ARG A 50 -14.10 -4.74 -17.60
N LEU A 51 -13.17 -5.47 -17.01
CA LEU A 51 -12.48 -5.00 -15.83
C LEU A 51 -11.59 -3.78 -16.18
N ARG A 52 -11.87 -2.65 -15.55
CA ARG A 52 -11.04 -1.44 -15.61
C ARG A 52 -10.77 -0.95 -14.20
N ALA A 53 -9.57 -0.46 -13.93
CA ALA A 53 -9.21 0.14 -12.65
C ALA A 53 -9.81 1.55 -12.50
N ARG A 54 -11.15 1.64 -12.51
CA ARG A 54 -11.86 2.89 -12.20
C ARG A 54 -11.79 3.14 -10.70
N ARG A 55 -11.78 4.42 -10.30
CA ARG A 55 -11.74 4.81 -8.88
C ARG A 55 -12.82 4.12 -8.06
N ARG A 56 -14.06 4.07 -8.55
CA ARG A 56 -15.18 3.38 -7.89
C ARG A 56 -14.86 1.91 -7.65
N ASP A 57 -14.37 1.20 -8.66
CA ASP A 57 -14.12 -0.23 -8.58
C ASP A 57 -12.95 -0.53 -7.62
N LEU A 58 -11.92 0.31 -7.61
CA LEU A 58 -10.82 0.22 -6.65
C LEU A 58 -11.30 0.45 -5.20
N LEU A 59 -12.20 1.41 -4.99
CA LEU A 59 -12.79 1.67 -3.67
C LEU A 59 -13.69 0.51 -3.24
N ALA A 60 -14.59 0.03 -4.10
CA ALA A 60 -15.46 -1.11 -3.79
C ALA A 60 -14.67 -2.37 -3.40
N HIS A 61 -13.56 -2.65 -4.11
CA HIS A 61 -12.64 -3.73 -3.75
C HIS A 61 -12.02 -3.53 -2.37
N GLN A 62 -11.53 -2.32 -2.09
CA GLN A 62 -10.89 -2.02 -0.81
C GLN A 62 -11.90 -2.04 0.35
N ASP A 63 -13.07 -1.47 0.17
CA ASP A 63 -14.12 -1.37 1.19
C ASP A 63 -14.59 -2.77 1.59
N LEU A 64 -14.85 -3.66 0.61
CA LEU A 64 -15.17 -5.06 0.88
C LEU A 64 -14.08 -5.76 1.72
N LEU A 65 -12.80 -5.52 1.40
CA LEU A 65 -11.71 -6.11 2.17
C LEU A 65 -11.64 -5.59 3.60
N MET A 66 -11.95 -4.31 3.80
CA MET A 66 -12.00 -3.71 5.14
C MET A 66 -13.18 -4.28 5.94
N ASP A 67 -14.35 -4.40 5.34
CA ASP A 67 -15.55 -4.97 5.98
C ASP A 67 -15.35 -6.45 6.34
N LEU A 68 -14.74 -7.24 5.46
CA LEU A 68 -14.34 -8.62 5.76
C LEU A 68 -13.35 -8.67 6.93
N ALA A 69 -12.42 -7.73 6.98
CA ALA A 69 -11.39 -7.67 8.02
C ALA A 69 -11.95 -7.28 9.40
N ASP A 70 -13.19 -6.80 9.48
CA ASP A 70 -13.91 -6.58 10.74
C ASP A 70 -14.50 -7.88 11.30
N SER A 71 -14.71 -8.89 10.46
CA SER A 71 -15.27 -10.20 10.83
C SER A 71 -14.19 -11.28 11.07
N GLY A 72 -12.94 -11.04 10.67
CA GLY A 72 -11.83 -11.97 10.86
C GLY A 72 -10.58 -11.60 10.06
N PRO A 73 -9.51 -12.42 10.12
CA PRO A 73 -8.33 -12.19 9.31
C PRO A 73 -8.65 -12.33 7.81
N VAL A 74 -8.07 -11.43 7.00
CA VAL A 74 -8.24 -11.40 5.55
C VAL A 74 -6.87 -11.41 4.88
N LEU A 75 -6.71 -12.28 3.88
CA LEU A 75 -5.57 -12.26 2.97
C LEU A 75 -6.03 -11.55 1.68
N PRO A 76 -5.74 -10.25 1.53
CA PRO A 76 -6.28 -9.48 0.41
C PRO A 76 -5.63 -9.86 -0.91
N MET A 77 -6.44 -10.10 -1.94
CA MET A 77 -5.96 -10.22 -3.32
C MET A 77 -5.79 -8.84 -3.93
N ARG A 78 -4.80 -8.72 -4.82
CA ARG A 78 -4.61 -7.50 -5.61
C ARG A 78 -5.86 -7.23 -6.46
N PHE A 79 -6.09 -5.98 -6.80
CA PHE A 79 -7.18 -5.65 -7.71
C PHE A 79 -6.98 -6.33 -9.06
N GLY A 80 -8.04 -6.98 -9.56
CA GLY A 80 -8.09 -7.61 -10.87
C GLY A 80 -7.51 -9.01 -10.95
N MET A 81 -7.41 -9.69 -9.82
CA MET A 81 -7.13 -11.12 -9.80
C MET A 81 -8.36 -11.90 -10.24
N VAL A 82 -8.24 -12.63 -11.34
CA VAL A 82 -9.32 -13.43 -11.92
C VAL A 82 -8.85 -14.87 -12.04
N ALA A 83 -9.59 -15.80 -11.45
CA ALA A 83 -9.43 -17.23 -11.67
C ALA A 83 -10.25 -17.66 -12.90
N PRO A 84 -9.77 -18.60 -13.72
CA PRO A 84 -10.49 -19.00 -14.94
C PRO A 84 -11.81 -19.69 -14.63
N ASP A 85 -11.85 -20.49 -13.55
CA ASP A 85 -13.03 -21.23 -13.10
C ASP A 85 -12.88 -21.61 -11.61
N GLU A 86 -13.93 -22.21 -11.07
CA GLU A 86 -14.02 -22.64 -9.68
C GLU A 86 -13.05 -23.78 -9.35
N ASP A 87 -12.87 -24.76 -10.24
CA ASP A 87 -12.00 -25.91 -10.03
C ASP A 87 -10.53 -25.50 -9.93
N ALA A 88 -10.10 -24.58 -10.80
CA ALA A 88 -8.76 -24.01 -10.77
C ALA A 88 -8.53 -23.23 -9.48
N LEU A 89 -9.52 -22.44 -9.04
CA LEU A 89 -9.45 -21.70 -7.78
C LEU A 89 -9.33 -22.63 -6.58
N LEU A 90 -10.20 -23.65 -6.48
CA LEU A 90 -10.17 -24.66 -5.41
C LEU A 90 -8.83 -25.40 -5.37
N THR A 91 -8.28 -25.75 -6.54
CA THR A 91 -6.97 -26.39 -6.65
C THR A 91 -5.85 -25.51 -6.09
N GLN A 92 -5.83 -24.22 -6.45
CA GLN A 92 -4.84 -23.27 -5.93
C GLN A 92 -4.97 -23.07 -4.41
N LEU A 93 -6.20 -22.93 -3.91
CA LEU A 93 -6.46 -22.82 -2.47
C LEU A 93 -5.96 -24.06 -1.71
N ALA A 94 -6.26 -25.26 -2.20
CA ALA A 94 -5.82 -26.49 -1.57
C ALA A 94 -4.29 -26.61 -1.51
N LEU A 95 -3.57 -26.21 -2.57
CA LEU A 95 -2.10 -26.20 -2.60
C LEU A 95 -1.50 -25.18 -1.61
N ALA A 96 -2.17 -24.05 -1.40
CA ALA A 96 -1.70 -22.96 -0.55
C ALA A 96 -2.28 -22.97 0.88
N GLU A 97 -3.15 -23.92 1.24
CA GLU A 97 -3.92 -23.92 2.50
C GLU A 97 -3.04 -23.64 3.73
N ARG A 98 -1.94 -24.37 3.88
CA ARG A 98 -1.05 -24.24 5.04
C ARG A 98 -0.39 -22.85 5.11
N SER A 99 0.06 -22.29 3.99
CA SER A 99 0.73 -20.98 3.97
C SER A 99 -0.27 -19.83 4.13
N HIS A 100 -1.47 -19.98 3.58
CA HIS A 100 -2.57 -19.02 3.77
C HIS A 100 -3.06 -19.00 5.21
N LEU A 101 -3.27 -20.15 5.86
CA LEU A 101 -3.64 -20.20 7.28
C LEU A 101 -2.58 -19.55 8.17
N ALA A 102 -1.30 -19.79 7.90
CA ALA A 102 -0.22 -19.15 8.66
C ALA A 102 -0.22 -17.63 8.47
N THR A 103 -0.44 -17.15 7.25
CA THR A 103 -0.56 -15.72 6.95
C THR A 103 -1.78 -15.11 7.62
N LEU A 104 -2.96 -15.71 7.49
CA LEU A 104 -4.20 -15.26 8.14
C LEU A 104 -4.02 -15.10 9.65
N LYS A 105 -3.41 -16.09 10.30
CA LYS A 105 -3.09 -16.01 11.74
C LYS A 105 -2.17 -14.84 12.09
N ASN A 106 -1.23 -14.49 11.23
CA ASN A 106 -0.33 -13.36 11.46
C ASN A 106 -1.01 -12.00 11.26
N LEU A 107 -2.05 -11.95 10.44
CA LEU A 107 -2.80 -10.72 10.12
C LEU A 107 -3.99 -10.49 11.07
N ASP A 108 -4.41 -11.50 11.82
CA ASP A 108 -5.57 -11.44 12.69
C ASP A 108 -5.51 -10.27 13.68
N GLY A 109 -6.57 -9.46 13.71
CA GLY A 109 -6.66 -8.26 14.55
C GLY A 109 -5.74 -7.09 14.15
N HIS A 110 -5.15 -7.10 12.96
CA HIS A 110 -4.26 -6.05 12.47
C HIS A 110 -4.77 -5.37 11.20
N VAL A 111 -4.29 -4.14 10.99
CA VAL A 111 -4.50 -3.34 9.77
C VAL A 111 -3.16 -2.83 9.26
N GLU A 112 -3.10 -2.48 7.98
CA GLU A 112 -1.91 -1.84 7.42
C GLU A 112 -2.05 -0.31 7.44
N VAL A 113 -0.96 0.36 7.83
CA VAL A 113 -0.79 1.80 7.66
C VAL A 113 0.49 2.03 6.88
N ASN A 114 0.41 2.73 5.75
CA ASN A 114 1.56 3.08 4.94
C ASN A 114 2.00 4.52 5.26
N VAL A 115 3.30 4.71 5.44
CA VAL A 115 3.92 6.02 5.68
C VAL A 115 4.97 6.26 4.61
N LYS A 116 4.88 7.42 3.96
CA LYS A 116 5.85 7.91 2.99
C LYS A 116 6.52 9.17 3.50
N ALA A 117 7.82 9.28 3.31
CA ALA A 117 8.60 10.48 3.57
C ALA A 117 9.11 11.02 2.24
N LEU A 118 8.67 12.22 1.86
CA LEU A 118 9.13 12.93 0.67
C LEU A 118 9.89 14.20 1.07
N PRO A 119 10.78 14.72 0.22
CA PRO A 119 11.35 16.03 0.42
C PRO A 119 10.30 17.12 0.61
N ALA A 120 10.45 17.92 1.67
CA ALA A 120 9.55 19.03 1.96
C ALA A 120 9.52 20.01 0.78
N GLN A 121 8.31 20.32 0.33
CA GLN A 121 8.09 21.39 -0.63
C GLN A 121 8.34 22.75 0.05
N ASP A 122 8.79 23.73 -0.71
CA ASP A 122 8.97 25.12 -0.26
C ASP A 122 9.96 25.34 0.91
N SER A 123 10.89 24.40 1.13
CA SER A 123 11.88 24.48 2.22
C SER A 123 13.24 25.08 1.81
N LEU A 124 13.28 25.87 0.73
CA LEU A 124 14.53 26.40 0.17
C LEU A 124 15.25 27.32 1.16
N ALA A 125 14.51 28.12 1.93
CA ALA A 125 15.09 29.05 2.90
C ALA A 125 15.85 28.30 4.00
N GLU A 126 15.25 27.23 4.53
CA GLU A 126 15.84 26.36 5.55
C GLU A 126 17.04 25.60 5.00
N VAL A 127 16.93 25.04 3.79
CA VAL A 127 18.06 24.37 3.13
C VAL A 127 19.24 25.30 2.95
N VAL A 128 18.99 26.55 2.54
CA VAL A 128 20.05 27.56 2.42
C VAL A 128 20.58 27.99 3.80
N ALA A 129 19.78 27.98 4.86
CA ALA A 129 20.27 28.32 6.20
C ALA A 129 21.17 27.21 6.77
N GLU A 130 20.78 25.95 6.59
CA GLU A 130 21.38 24.77 7.24
C GLU A 130 22.55 24.20 6.43
N ASP A 131 22.46 24.14 5.09
CA ASP A 131 23.45 23.46 4.25
C ASP A 131 24.57 24.41 3.78
N ALA A 132 25.78 24.18 4.27
CA ALA A 132 26.96 24.99 3.94
C ALA A 132 27.37 24.88 2.46
N ALA A 133 27.16 23.73 1.80
CA ALA A 133 27.50 23.55 0.40
C ALA A 133 26.53 24.32 -0.50
N VAL A 134 25.23 24.27 -0.18
CA VAL A 134 24.20 25.06 -0.87
C VAL A 134 24.48 26.56 -0.72
N ARG A 135 24.84 27.03 0.49
CA ARG A 135 25.24 28.44 0.71
C ARG A 135 26.39 28.87 -0.19
N ARG A 136 27.48 28.10 -0.20
CA ARG A 136 28.67 28.38 -1.00
C ARG A 136 28.35 28.44 -2.49
N LEU A 137 27.56 27.48 -2.99
CA LEU A 137 27.14 27.44 -4.39
C LEU A 137 26.20 28.60 -4.75
N ARG A 138 25.29 28.97 -3.86
CA ARG A 138 24.41 30.14 -4.03
C ARG A 138 25.21 31.44 -4.12
N GLU A 139 26.21 31.62 -3.27
CA GLU A 139 27.11 32.78 -3.34
C GLU A 139 27.96 32.79 -4.61
N ALA A 140 28.45 31.63 -5.05
CA ALA A 140 29.21 31.50 -6.28
C ALA A 140 28.35 31.84 -7.51
N ALA A 141 27.12 31.31 -7.58
CA ALA A 141 26.16 31.59 -8.64
C ALA A 141 25.74 33.07 -8.69
N ARG A 142 25.67 33.75 -7.52
CA ARG A 142 25.45 35.21 -7.46
C ARG A 142 26.63 36.00 -8.00
N ARG A 143 27.87 35.58 -7.71
CA ARG A 143 29.10 36.25 -8.17
C ARG A 143 29.38 36.03 -9.66
N ARG A 144 29.06 34.85 -10.18
CA ARG A 144 29.24 34.48 -11.59
C ARG A 144 28.00 33.72 -12.09
N PRO A 145 26.96 34.45 -12.52
CA PRO A 145 25.77 33.84 -13.07
C PRO A 145 26.09 33.08 -14.36
N GLY A 146 25.46 31.92 -14.55
CA GLY A 146 25.62 31.10 -15.75
C GLY A 146 24.82 29.82 -15.66
N TYR A 147 24.54 29.20 -16.81
CA TYR A 147 23.74 27.97 -16.87
C TYR A 147 24.30 26.85 -15.98
N GLU A 148 25.62 26.60 -16.09
CA GLU A 148 26.29 25.57 -15.28
C GLU A 148 26.20 25.86 -13.77
N ALA A 149 26.31 27.14 -13.37
CA ALA A 149 26.19 27.54 -11.97
C ALA A 149 24.76 27.30 -11.45
N SER A 150 23.74 27.56 -12.27
CA SER A 150 22.34 27.27 -11.94
C SER A 150 22.07 25.77 -11.82
N VAL A 151 22.61 24.95 -12.73
CA VAL A 151 22.49 23.48 -12.68
C VAL A 151 23.11 22.94 -11.39
N ARG A 152 24.37 23.32 -11.10
CA ARG A 152 25.07 22.85 -9.89
C ARG A 152 24.38 23.28 -8.60
N LEU A 153 23.81 24.49 -8.56
CA LEU A 153 23.03 24.95 -7.42
C LEU A 153 21.74 24.13 -7.27
N GLY A 154 21.02 23.87 -8.37
CA GLY A 154 19.81 23.05 -8.37
C GLY A 154 20.07 21.62 -7.89
N GLU A 155 21.13 20.99 -8.37
CA GLU A 155 21.55 19.64 -7.93
C GLU A 155 21.90 19.62 -6.44
N ALA A 156 22.62 20.63 -5.95
CA ALA A 156 22.98 20.72 -4.54
C ALA A 156 21.74 20.90 -3.65
N VAL A 157 20.78 21.72 -4.07
CA VAL A 157 19.50 21.89 -3.37
C VAL A 157 18.71 20.58 -3.36
N ALA A 158 18.55 19.92 -4.50
CA ALA A 158 17.84 18.64 -4.59
C ALA A 158 18.50 17.56 -3.71
N SER A 159 19.83 17.49 -3.71
CA SER A 159 20.59 16.56 -2.88
C SER A 159 20.42 16.85 -1.38
N ALA A 160 20.45 18.13 -0.97
CA ALA A 160 20.24 18.53 0.41
C ALA A 160 18.81 18.20 0.89
N LEU A 161 17.80 18.49 0.07
CA LEU A 161 16.41 18.13 0.32
C LEU A 161 16.23 16.62 0.50
N ALA A 162 16.83 15.81 -0.38
CA ALA A 162 16.78 14.35 -0.28
C ALA A 162 17.45 13.82 1.00
N ARG A 163 18.61 14.37 1.39
CA ARG A 163 19.28 14.00 2.65
C ARG A 163 18.42 14.30 3.87
N ARG A 164 17.87 15.52 3.95
CA ARG A 164 16.98 15.94 5.07
C ARG A 164 15.76 15.03 5.17
N ALA A 165 15.13 14.71 4.04
CA ALA A 165 14.00 13.79 3.98
C ALA A 165 14.38 12.37 4.44
N ALA A 166 15.55 11.87 4.06
CA ALA A 166 16.03 10.54 4.46
C ALA A 166 16.33 10.47 5.96
N GLU A 167 16.97 11.51 6.52
CA GLU A 167 17.23 11.59 7.97
C GLU A 167 15.93 11.67 8.77
N ALA A 168 14.99 12.51 8.33
CA ALA A 168 13.67 12.61 8.95
C ALA A 168 12.88 11.30 8.83
N GLY A 169 12.91 10.65 7.66
CA GLY A 169 12.30 9.32 7.44
C GLY A 169 12.85 8.25 8.38
N LYS A 170 14.17 8.20 8.60
CA LYS A 170 14.78 7.30 9.60
C LYS A 170 14.31 7.59 11.01
N ALA A 171 14.11 8.86 11.38
CA ALA A 171 13.56 9.22 12.68
C ALA A 171 12.10 8.75 12.82
N VAL A 172 11.28 8.96 11.79
CA VAL A 172 9.88 8.51 11.74
C VAL A 172 9.78 7.00 11.90
N LEU A 173 10.61 6.25 11.17
CA LEU A 173 10.68 4.79 11.30
C LEU A 173 11.01 4.35 12.74
N ARG A 174 11.99 4.99 13.39
CA ARG A 174 12.39 4.66 14.77
C ARG A 174 11.28 4.91 15.78
N GLU A 175 10.47 5.93 15.58
CA GLU A 175 9.36 6.32 16.47
C GLU A 175 8.12 5.44 16.25
N LEU A 176 7.82 5.08 15.00
CA LEU A 176 6.61 4.33 14.64
C LEU A 176 6.78 2.82 14.71
N ALA A 177 7.97 2.28 14.45
CA ALA A 177 8.20 0.83 14.46
C ALA A 177 7.80 0.14 15.79
N PRO A 178 8.06 0.72 16.98
CA PRO A 178 7.62 0.14 18.26
C PRO A 178 6.10 0.06 18.44
N LEU A 179 5.32 0.83 17.68
CA LEU A 179 3.86 0.84 17.73
C LEU A 179 3.23 -0.21 16.78
N ALA A 180 4.05 -0.85 15.95
CA ALA A 180 3.62 -1.84 14.98
C ALA A 180 4.10 -3.25 15.37
N ARG A 181 3.34 -4.27 14.95
CA ARG A 181 3.71 -5.66 15.09
C ARG A 181 4.84 -6.05 14.13
N ALA A 182 4.81 -5.51 12.93
CA ALA A 182 5.77 -5.76 11.86
C ALA A 182 5.88 -4.54 10.93
N VAL A 183 6.97 -4.50 10.18
CA VAL A 183 7.27 -3.43 9.22
C VAL A 183 7.69 -4.06 7.90
N ALA A 184 7.20 -3.53 6.79
CA ALA A 184 7.55 -3.96 5.44
C ALA A 184 7.96 -2.74 4.59
N ALA A 185 9.09 -2.85 3.89
CA ALA A 185 9.47 -1.84 2.91
C ALA A 185 8.51 -1.90 1.72
N GLY A 186 7.96 -0.75 1.34
CA GLY A 186 7.19 -0.63 0.11
C GLY A 186 8.10 -0.56 -1.12
N PRO A 187 7.54 -0.60 -2.33
CA PRO A 187 8.30 -0.43 -3.56
C PRO A 187 8.99 0.95 -3.60
N ASP A 188 10.11 1.02 -4.32
CA ASP A 188 10.80 2.28 -4.57
C ASP A 188 9.90 3.26 -5.30
N VAL A 189 9.77 4.46 -4.75
CA VAL A 189 9.01 5.57 -5.35
C VAL A 189 10.00 6.70 -5.62
N GLN A 190 10.05 7.17 -6.87
CA GLN A 190 10.98 8.23 -7.27
C GLN A 190 10.78 9.49 -6.41
N GLY A 191 11.89 9.97 -5.82
CA GLY A 191 11.87 11.13 -4.93
C GLY A 191 11.32 10.85 -3.53
N CYS A 192 10.96 9.62 -3.20
CA CYS A 192 10.51 9.23 -1.87
C CYS A 192 11.70 8.72 -1.06
N ALA A 193 11.97 9.34 0.09
CA ALA A 193 13.07 8.98 0.97
C ALA A 193 12.75 7.76 1.86
N LEU A 194 11.46 7.52 2.12
CA LEU A 194 10.96 6.34 2.82
C LEU A 194 9.59 5.97 2.25
N ASN A 195 9.35 4.70 1.97
CA ASN A 195 8.01 4.14 1.72
C ASN A 195 7.89 2.87 2.53
N THR A 196 7.08 2.86 3.59
CA THR A 196 7.07 1.78 4.56
C THR A 196 5.66 1.52 5.07
N SER A 197 5.28 0.25 5.07
CA SER A 197 4.03 -0.23 5.62
C SER A 197 4.25 -0.82 7.00
N PHE A 198 3.30 -0.56 7.89
CA PHE A 198 3.30 -0.98 9.28
C PHE A 198 2.08 -1.86 9.51
N LEU A 199 2.29 -3.04 10.09
CA LEU A 199 1.22 -3.91 10.54
C LEU A 199 0.84 -3.49 11.96
N VAL A 200 -0.26 -2.77 12.10
CA VAL A 200 -0.66 -2.13 13.35
C VAL A 200 -1.84 -2.89 13.97
N PRO A 201 -1.82 -3.22 15.27
CA PRO A 201 -3.01 -3.76 15.93
C PRO A 201 -4.20 -2.82 15.73
N ARG A 202 -5.35 -3.34 15.32
CA ARG A 202 -6.53 -2.54 14.95
C ARG A 202 -6.97 -1.58 16.04
N GLY A 203 -6.96 -2.00 17.31
CA GLY A 203 -7.28 -1.15 18.46
C GLY A 203 -6.28 -0.02 18.74
N HIS A 204 -5.11 -0.02 18.09
CA HIS A 204 -4.08 1.01 18.22
C HIS A 204 -3.89 1.87 16.95
N SER A 205 -4.69 1.65 15.91
CA SER A 205 -4.57 2.35 14.61
C SER A 205 -4.63 3.88 14.76
N GLU A 206 -5.60 4.40 15.52
CA GLU A 206 -5.77 5.84 15.77
C GLU A 206 -4.59 6.46 16.53
N ARG A 207 -4.05 5.73 17.52
CA ARG A 207 -2.85 6.16 18.26
C ARG A 207 -1.63 6.21 17.34
N PHE A 208 -1.45 5.19 16.50
CA PHE A 208 -0.38 5.15 15.51
C PHE A 208 -0.49 6.35 14.56
N ARG A 209 -1.68 6.58 14.00
CA ARG A 209 -1.96 7.70 13.09
C ARG A 209 -1.67 9.06 13.73
N THR A 210 -2.19 9.29 14.93
CA THR A 210 -1.96 10.54 15.69
C THR A 210 -0.45 10.77 15.95
N THR A 211 0.28 9.69 16.27
CA THR A 211 1.74 9.78 16.47
C THR A 211 2.44 10.17 15.16
N ALA A 212 2.08 9.52 14.05
CA ALA A 212 2.63 9.82 12.74
C ALA A 212 2.34 11.26 12.27
N GLU A 213 1.12 11.76 12.51
CA GLU A 213 0.73 13.15 12.24
C GLU A 213 1.53 14.13 13.08
N GLY A 214 1.71 13.88 14.38
CA GLY A 214 2.56 14.71 15.23
C GLY A 214 4.02 14.75 14.77
N LEU A 215 4.55 13.62 14.26
CA LEU A 215 5.89 13.58 13.67
C LEU A 215 5.98 14.39 12.36
N ALA A 216 4.91 14.40 11.56
CA ALA A 216 4.79 15.18 10.34
C ALA A 216 4.81 16.68 10.63
N ASP A 217 3.98 17.13 11.58
CA ASP A 217 3.88 18.55 11.95
C ASP A 217 5.18 19.09 12.52
N ALA A 218 5.84 18.29 13.37
CA ALA A 218 7.12 18.65 13.99
C ALA A 218 8.27 18.76 12.98
N ARG A 219 8.16 18.14 11.79
CA ARG A 219 9.24 18.03 10.80
C ARG A 219 8.87 18.56 9.41
N ARG A 220 7.77 19.31 9.29
CA ARG A 220 7.23 19.82 8.02
C ARG A 220 8.24 20.59 7.15
N SER A 221 9.25 21.22 7.74
CA SER A 221 10.31 21.95 7.01
C SER A 221 11.42 21.06 6.46
N HIS A 222 11.47 19.79 6.87
CA HIS A 222 12.50 18.81 6.50
C HIS A 222 11.94 17.69 5.64
N VAL A 223 10.67 17.33 5.83
CA VAL A 223 10.00 16.22 5.14
C VAL A 223 8.50 16.48 4.99
N ASP A 224 7.94 16.09 3.85
CA ASP A 224 6.51 15.88 3.63
C ASP A 224 6.17 14.42 3.97
N ILE A 225 5.54 14.20 5.14
CA ILE A 225 5.11 12.87 5.55
C ILE A 225 3.67 12.65 5.10
N ARG A 226 3.45 11.58 4.34
CA ARG A 226 2.12 11.16 3.90
C ARG A 226 1.75 9.85 4.57
N ILE A 227 0.54 9.81 5.12
CA ILE A 227 0.00 8.66 5.84
C ILE A 227 -1.20 8.15 5.05
N ALA A 228 -1.26 6.85 4.80
CA ALA A 228 -2.38 6.19 4.14
C ALA A 228 -2.83 4.98 4.96
N GLY A 229 -4.12 4.92 5.25
CA GLY A 229 -4.77 3.81 5.94
C GLY A 229 -5.79 4.25 6.98
N PRO A 230 -6.44 3.29 7.65
CA PRO A 230 -6.17 1.85 7.60
C PRO A 230 -6.43 1.24 6.21
N LEU A 231 -5.58 0.30 5.80
CA LEU A 231 -5.63 -0.42 4.54
C LEU A 231 -5.72 -1.93 4.79
N PRO A 232 -6.21 -2.72 3.81
CA PRO A 232 -5.96 -4.15 3.79
C PRO A 232 -4.45 -4.44 3.79
N CYS A 233 -4.05 -5.53 4.44
CA CYS A 233 -2.65 -5.88 4.72
C CYS A 233 -1.85 -6.42 3.51
N TYR A 234 -1.87 -5.70 2.39
CA TYR A 234 -1.20 -6.09 1.15
C TYR A 234 0.31 -6.31 1.27
N SER A 235 0.99 -5.55 2.13
CA SER A 235 2.45 -5.63 2.28
C SER A 235 2.90 -6.81 3.16
N PHE A 236 1.95 -7.52 3.76
CA PHE A 236 2.20 -8.60 4.71
C PHE A 236 1.64 -9.95 4.24
N VAL A 237 1.09 -10.00 3.03
CA VAL A 237 0.78 -11.23 2.30
C VAL A 237 1.98 -11.53 1.38
N GLY A 238 2.80 -12.52 1.71
CA GLY A 238 3.94 -12.89 0.85
C GLY A 238 3.50 -13.30 -0.56
N ASP A 239 4.45 -13.61 -1.46
CA ASP A 239 4.22 -14.00 -2.86
C ASP A 239 3.30 -15.23 -3.09
N ALA A 240 2.81 -15.87 -2.01
CA ALA A 240 2.05 -17.11 -2.04
C ALA A 240 0.60 -16.98 -2.57
N GLY A 241 0.11 -15.79 -2.94
CA GLY A 241 -1.32 -15.56 -3.17
C GLY A 241 -1.76 -15.15 -4.58
N ALA A 242 -0.88 -15.05 -5.57
CA ALA A 242 -1.29 -14.53 -6.88
C ALA A 242 -1.53 -15.66 -7.90
N PRO A 243 -2.79 -16.02 -8.26
CA PRO A 243 -3.05 -16.66 -9.54
C PRO A 243 -2.41 -15.81 -10.65
N ARG A 244 -1.51 -16.41 -11.43
CA ARG A 244 -0.76 -15.68 -12.46
C ARG A 244 -1.75 -15.05 -13.44
N ARG A 245 -1.58 -13.76 -13.77
CA ARG A 245 -2.33 -13.11 -14.85
C ARG A 245 -2.33 -14.04 -16.07
N PRO A 246 -3.49 -14.33 -16.70
CA PRO A 246 -3.47 -14.96 -18.00
C PRO A 246 -2.63 -14.09 -18.93
N ALA A 247 -1.74 -14.74 -19.70
CA ALA A 247 -0.94 -14.08 -20.71
C ALA A 247 -1.88 -13.26 -21.59
N ALA A 248 -1.57 -11.97 -21.79
CA ALA A 248 -2.31 -11.16 -22.73
C ALA A 248 -2.32 -11.90 -24.07
N MET A 249 -3.51 -12.20 -24.59
CA MET A 249 -3.69 -12.59 -25.98
C MET A 249 -3.11 -11.45 -26.82
N THR A 250 -1.90 -11.66 -27.34
CA THR A 250 -1.40 -10.96 -28.51
C THR A 250 -2.34 -11.31 -29.66
N GLU A 251 -3.15 -10.36 -30.08
CA GLU A 251 -3.83 -10.39 -31.36
C GLU A 251 -3.29 -9.27 -32.24
N GLY A 252 -2.84 -9.66 -33.44
CA GLY A 252 -2.96 -8.91 -34.69
C GLY A 252 -2.12 -7.67 -34.86
#